data_AF-A0AAD8RQW2-F1
#
_entry.id   AF-A0AAD8RQW2-F1
#
_cell.length_a   1.000
_cell.length_b   1.000
_cell.length_c   1.000
_cell.angle_alpha   90.00
_cell.angle_beta   90.00
_cell.angle_gamma   90.00
#
_symmetry.space_group_name_H-M   'P 1'
#
loop_
_entity.id
_entity.type
_entity.pdbx_description
1 polymer ?
#
loop_
_entity_poly.entity_id
_entity_poly.type
_entity_poly.pdbx_seq_one_letter_code
_entity_poly.pdbx_strand_id
1 'polypeptide(L)' 'MAQPSKEPCKKEACDIQACLSKNLFDSKKCLKVIQSLQSCCDQCEYKSTHCGSLTGLLKNITK' A
#
# COMPACT_ATOMS: atom_id res chain seq x y z
N MET A 1 22.74 9.07 -8.03
CA MET A 1 21.82 8.58 -9.09
C MET A 1 20.89 7.58 -8.42
N ALA A 2 19.58 7.89 -8.36
CA ALA A 2 18.59 7.07 -7.65
C ALA A 2 18.54 5.67 -8.27
N GLN A 3 18.80 4.63 -7.47
CA GLN A 3 18.70 3.24 -7.93
C GLN A 3 17.27 2.98 -8.44
N PRO A 4 17.09 2.58 -9.70
CA PRO A 4 15.79 2.14 -10.17
C PRO A 4 15.47 0.75 -9.59
N SER A 5 14.21 0.58 -9.22
CA SER A 5 13.46 -0.69 -9.25
C SER A 5 13.94 -1.85 -8.35
N LYS A 6 13.68 -1.77 -7.04
CA LYS A 6 13.37 -2.97 -6.23
C LYS A 6 11.99 -2.92 -5.56
N GLU A 7 11.32 -1.77 -5.60
CA GLU A 7 10.05 -1.57 -4.89
C GLU A 7 9.01 -0.96 -5.84
N PRO A 8 8.41 -1.76 -6.73
CA PRO A 8 7.44 -1.28 -7.71
C PRO A 8 6.21 -0.63 -7.06
N CYS A 9 5.89 -0.99 -5.80
CA CYS A 9 4.71 -0.49 -5.09
C CYS A 9 5.04 0.53 -4.01
N LYS A 10 6.24 1.12 -4.03
CA LYS A 10 6.66 2.12 -3.04
C LYS A 10 5.79 3.36 -3.04
N LYS A 11 5.36 3.79 -4.22
CA LYS A 11 4.52 4.97 -4.36
C LYS A 11 3.20 4.76 -3.64
N GLU A 12 2.51 3.66 -3.93
CA GLU A 12 1.21 3.33 -3.35
C GLU A 12 1.31 3.13 -1.83
N ALA A 13 2.41 2.52 -1.37
CA ALA A 13 2.71 2.38 0.05
C ALA A 13 2.90 3.73 0.77
N CYS A 14 3.63 4.66 0.15
CA CYS A 14 3.78 6.02 0.66
C CYS A 14 2.44 6.78 0.67
N ASP A 15 1.62 6.62 -0.37
CA ASP A 15 0.29 7.24 -0.44
C ASP A 15 -0.65 6.68 0.65
N ILE A 16 -0.54 5.39 1.00
CA ILE A 16 -1.26 4.81 2.16
C ILE A 16 -0.83 5.48 3.46
N GLN A 17 0.47 5.63 3.70
CA GLN A 17 0.97 6.30 4.91
C GLN A 17 0.49 7.76 4.99
N ALA A 18 0.52 8.48 3.87
CA ALA A 18 0.01 9.85 3.79
C ALA A 18 -1.50 9.90 4.05
N CYS A 19 -2.27 8.96 3.49
CA CYS A 19 -3.70 8.87 3.74
C CYS A 19 -4.00 8.59 5.21
N LEU A 20 -3.34 7.60 5.82
CA LEU A 20 -3.51 7.26 7.23
C LEU A 20 -3.18 8.46 8.12
N SER A 21 -2.05 9.13 7.89
CA SER A 21 -1.65 10.32 8.66
C SER A 21 -2.69 11.44 8.60
N LYS A 22 -3.34 11.63 7.44
CA LYS A 22 -4.42 12.63 7.27
C LYS A 22 -5.75 12.21 7.86
N ASN A 23 -5.98 10.92 8.04
CA ASN A 23 -7.26 10.34 8.45
C ASN A 23 -7.22 9.73 9.86
N LEU A 24 -6.31 10.19 10.73
CA LEU A 24 -6.15 9.67 12.10
C LEU A 24 -5.92 8.15 12.14
N PHE A 25 -5.17 7.64 11.17
CA PHE A 25 -4.86 6.22 10.98
C PHE A 25 -6.08 5.32 10.74
N ASP A 26 -7.19 5.90 10.26
CA ASP A 26 -8.38 5.14 9.87
C ASP A 26 -8.20 4.52 8.47
N SER A 27 -7.83 3.23 8.44
CA SER A 27 -7.65 2.46 7.20
C SER A 27 -8.92 2.40 6.34
N LYS A 28 -10.12 2.52 6.92
CA LYS A 28 -11.39 2.47 6.19
C LYS A 28 -11.58 3.70 5.29
N LYS A 29 -10.95 4.82 5.63
CA LYS A 29 -10.94 6.03 4.79
C LYS A 29 -9.92 5.95 3.64
N CYS A 30 -9.00 5.01 3.71
CA CYS A 30 -7.90 4.82 2.75
C CYS A 30 -8.12 3.66 1.76
N LEU A 31 -9.35 3.13 1.67
CA LEU A 31 -9.74 2.02 0.79
C LEU A 31 -9.22 2.15 -0.64
N LYS A 32 -9.30 3.35 -1.21
CA LYS A 32 -8.94 3.60 -2.61
C LYS A 32 -7.44 3.37 -2.85
N VAL A 33 -6.59 3.88 -1.96
CA VAL A 33 -5.14 3.74 -2.11
C VAL A 33 -4.65 2.35 -1.69
N ILE A 34 -5.35 1.70 -0.76
CA ILE A 34 -5.08 0.31 -0.38
C ILE A 34 -5.39 -0.63 -1.57
N GLN A 35 -6.48 -0.40 -2.30
CA GLN A 35 -6.76 -1.11 -3.55
C GLN A 35 -5.70 -0.84 -4.63
N SER A 36 -5.20 0.40 -4.74
CA SER A 36 -4.09 0.68 -5.67
C SER A 36 -2.82 -0.11 -5.32
N LEU A 37 -2.47 -0.21 -4.02
CA LEU A 37 -1.36 -1.05 -3.58
C LEU A 37 -1.62 -2.52 -3.92
N GLN A 38 -2.83 -3.02 -3.71
CA GLN A 38 -3.21 -4.38 -4.09
C GLN A 38 -3.01 -4.63 -5.59
N SER A 39 -3.54 -3.76 -6.44
CA SER A 39 -3.36 -3.87 -7.89
C SER A 39 -1.88 -3.83 -8.29
N CYS A 40 -1.08 -2.96 -7.65
CA CYS A 40 0.36 -2.95 -7.90
C CYS A 40 1.02 -4.29 -7.50
N CYS A 41 0.62 -4.86 -6.37
CA CYS A 41 1.14 -6.14 -5.90
C CYS A 41 0.78 -7.29 -6.86
N ASP A 42 -0.44 -7.33 -7.37
CA ASP A 42 -0.84 -8.27 -8.43
C ASP A 42 0.02 -8.07 -9.70
N GLN A 43 0.21 -6.83 -10.15
CA GLN A 43 0.98 -6.52 -11.36
C GLN A 43 2.47 -6.85 -11.25
N CYS A 44 3.04 -6.79 -10.06
CA CYS A 44 4.44 -7.12 -9.82
C CYS A 44 4.65 -8.53 -9.26
N GLU A 45 3.63 -9.39 -9.28
CA GLU A 45 3.69 -10.76 -8.73
C GLU A 45 4.22 -10.77 -7.28
N TYR A 46 3.81 -9.79 -6.47
CA TYR A 46 4.21 -9.62 -5.09
C TYR A 46 5.73 -9.45 -4.88
N LYS A 47 6.47 -8.99 -5.90
CA LYS A 47 7.92 -8.77 -5.82
C LYS A 47 8.32 -7.50 -5.04
N SER A 48 7.38 -6.65 -4.62
CA SER A 48 7.67 -5.48 -3.75
C SER A 48 7.62 -5.88 -2.28
N THR A 49 8.54 -5.35 -1.46
CA THR A 49 8.50 -5.57 0.00
C THR A 49 7.26 -4.95 0.65
N HIS A 50 6.75 -3.86 0.07
CA HIS A 50 5.52 -3.21 0.50
C HIS A 50 4.25 -4.06 0.39
N CYS A 51 4.27 -5.13 -0.43
CA CYS A 51 3.14 -6.04 -0.56
C CYS A 51 2.90 -6.88 0.71
N GLY A 52 3.93 -7.06 1.55
CA GLY A 52 3.78 -7.78 2.83
C GLY A 52 2.83 -7.08 3.81
N SER A 53 2.80 -5.74 3.79
CA SER A 53 1.94 -4.94 4.66
C SER A 53 0.47 -4.90 4.21
N LEU A 54 0.18 -5.30 2.97
CA LEU A 54 -1.16 -5.24 2.39
C LEU A 54 -2.17 -6.12 3.16
N THR A 55 -1.78 -7.33 3.53
CA THR A 55 -2.64 -8.27 4.28
C THR A 55 -3.08 -7.70 5.63
N GLY A 56 -2.19 -6.97 6.32
CA GLY A 56 -2.52 -6.32 7.59
C GLY A 56 -3.51 -5.17 7.40
N LEU A 57 -3.33 -4.36 6.36
CA LEU A 57 -4.23 -3.26 6.01
C LEU A 57 -5.62 -3.76 5.65
N LEU A 58 -5.72 -4.81 4.82
CA LEU A 58 -7.01 -5.41 4.44
C LEU A 58 -7.75 -6.00 5.64
N LYS A 59 -7.05 -6.69 6.55
CA LYS A 59 -7.66 -7.21 7.79
C LYS A 59 -8.23 -6.09 8.68
N ASN A 60 -7.60 -4.93 8.71
CA ASN A 60 -8.07 -3.79 9.50
C ASN A 60 -9.33 -3.14 8.90
N ILE A 61 -9.51 -3.23 7.58
CA ILE A 61 -10.69 -2.74 6.88
C ILE A 61 -11.91 -3.63 7.12
N THR A 62 -11.74 -4.96 7.02
CA THR A 62 -12.84 -5.94 7.06
C THR A 62 -13.31 -6.26 8.49
N LYS A 63 -12.61 -5.76 9.51
CA LYS A 63 -12.98 -5.91 10.93
C LYS A 63 -13.90 -4.80 11.42
#